data_AF-A0A426XE28-F1
#
_entry.id   AF-A0A426XE28-F1
#
_cell.length_a   1.000
_cell.length_b   1.000
_cell.length_c   1.000
_cell.angle_alpha   90.00
_cell.angle_beta   90.00
_cell.angle_gamma   90.00
#
_symmetry.space_group_name_H-M   'P 1'
#
loop_
_entity.id
_entity.type
_entity.pdbx_description
1 polymer ?
#
loop_
_entity_poly.entity_id
_entity_poly.type
_entity_poly.pdbx_seq_one_letter_code
_entity_poly.pdbx_strand_id
1 'polypeptide(L)' 'MDCDASPANMEVLLGAAEEMLKQKNVESVLFSGRRIGEETNMEKLDWFAGELVLEHQQRCCRIAPTVAFKQATSKSN' A
#
# COMPACT_ATOMS: atom_id res chain seq x y z
N MET A 1 -17.32 -2.69 20.59
CA MET A 1 -16.09 -3.37 20.15
C MET A 1 -15.13 -3.21 21.29
N ASP A 2 -14.94 -4.28 22.04
CA ASP A 2 -14.11 -4.28 23.25
C ASP A 2 -12.66 -4.54 22.83
N CYS A 3 -12.00 -3.51 22.30
CA CYS A 3 -10.56 -3.56 22.08
C CYS A 3 -9.90 -3.41 23.45
N ASP A 4 -9.43 -4.53 24.01
CA ASP A 4 -8.64 -4.51 25.24
C ASP A 4 -7.29 -3.83 24.97
N ALA A 5 -7.14 -2.59 25.38
CA ALA A 5 -5.90 -1.82 25.26
C ALA A 5 -4.95 -2.06 26.44
N SER A 6 -5.14 -3.14 27.22
CA SER A 6 -4.22 -3.50 28.29
C SER A 6 -2.78 -3.65 27.77
N PRO A 7 -1.77 -3.28 28.55
CA PRO A 7 -0.37 -3.40 28.14
C PRO A 7 0.01 -4.82 27.71
N ALA A 8 -0.53 -5.83 28.40
CA ALA A 8 -0.29 -7.23 28.08
C ALA A 8 -0.86 -7.62 26.70
N ASN A 9 -2.07 -7.17 26.36
CA ASN A 9 -2.64 -7.42 25.04
C ASN A 9 -1.86 -6.69 23.94
N MET A 10 -1.39 -5.46 24.20
CA MET A 10 -0.55 -4.73 23.25
C MET A 10 0.78 -5.44 22.96
N GLU A 11 1.44 -6.00 23.98
CA GLU A 11 2.68 -6.77 23.79
C GLU A 11 2.45 -8.00 22.90
N VAL A 12 1.35 -8.73 23.13
CA VAL A 12 0.98 -9.89 22.29
C VAL A 12 0.70 -9.46 20.86
N LEU A 13 -0.05 -8.38 20.64
CA LEU A 13 -0.35 -7.87 19.31
C LEU A 13 0.90 -7.38 18.58
N LEU A 14 1.84 -6.74 19.29
CA LEU A 14 3.10 -6.31 18.72
C LEU A 14 3.93 -7.52 18.27
N GLY A 15 4.05 -8.54 19.12
CA GLY A 15 4.74 -9.79 18.74
C GLY A 15 4.08 -10.49 17.55
N ALA A 16 2.75 -10.52 17.50
CA ALA A 16 2.02 -11.07 16.35
C ALA A 16 2.28 -10.28 15.06
N ALA A 17 2.38 -8.95 15.13
CA ALA A 17 2.70 -8.11 14.00
C ALA A 17 4.14 -8.32 13.52
N GLU A 18 5.11 -8.45 14.44
CA GLU A 18 6.49 -8.77 14.10
C GLU A 18 6.62 -10.13 13.39
N GLU A 19 5.93 -11.14 13.88
CA GLU A 19 5.90 -12.46 13.23
C GLU A 19 5.21 -12.41 11.86
N MET A 20 4.12 -11.65 11.73
CA MET A 20 3.46 -11.42 10.45
C MET A 20 4.42 -10.79 9.42
N LEU A 21 5.28 -9.85 9.83
CA LEU A 21 6.23 -9.18 8.93
C LEU A 21 7.31 -10.13 8.39
N LYS A 22 7.67 -11.17 9.16
CA LYS A 22 8.66 -12.20 8.75
C LYS A 22 8.09 -13.24 7.77
N GLN A 23 6.77 -13.34 7.64
CA GLN A 23 6.13 -14.29 6.73
C GLN A 23 6.32 -13.88 5.27
N LYS A 24 6.36 -14.86 4.37
CA LYS A 24 6.35 -14.62 2.92
C LYS A 24 5.04 -13.96 2.51
N ASN A 25 5.16 -12.94 1.66
CA ASN A 25 4.02 -12.18 1.16
C ASN A 25 3.08 -13.07 0.35
N VAL A 26 1.77 -12.83 0.46
CA VAL A 26 0.73 -13.55 -0.26
C VAL A 26 -0.03 -12.57 -1.14
N GLU A 27 -0.07 -12.85 -2.44
CA GLU A 27 -0.67 -11.97 -3.44
C GLU A 27 -1.90 -12.61 -4.06
N SER A 28 -2.92 -11.79 -4.33
CA SER A 28 -4.02 -12.21 -5.19
C SER A 28 -3.60 -12.12 -6.66
N VAL A 29 -3.86 -13.19 -7.41
CA VAL A 29 -3.59 -13.26 -8.84
C VAL A 29 -4.90 -13.51 -9.56
N LEU A 30 -5.25 -12.61 -10.47
CA LEU A 30 -6.50 -12.69 -11.23
C LEU A 30 -6.57 -14.05 -11.97
N PHE A 31 -7.70 -14.74 -11.82
CA PHE A 31 -7.96 -16.10 -12.34
C PHE A 31 -7.10 -17.24 -11.77
N SER A 32 -6.16 -16.96 -10.86
CA SER A 32 -5.27 -17.96 -10.27
C SER A 32 -5.35 -18.02 -8.73
N GLY A 33 -6.26 -17.26 -8.12
CA GLY A 33 -6.47 -17.26 -6.67
C GLY A 33 -5.37 -16.51 -5.94
N ARG A 34 -4.54 -17.22 -5.16
CA ARG A 34 -3.44 -16.66 -4.38
C ARG A 34 -2.08 -17.26 -4.73
N ARG A 35 -1.03 -16.45 -4.66
CA ARG A 35 0.37 -16.85 -4.86
C ARG A 35 1.18 -16.45 -3.63
N ILE A 36 2.07 -17.33 -3.17
CA ILE A 36 3.06 -17.00 -2.15
C ILE A 36 4.29 -16.43 -2.89
N GLY A 37 4.68 -15.21 -2.54
CA GLY A 37 5.84 -14.52 -3.08
C GLY A 37 7.16 -15.06 -2.53
N GLU A 38 8.27 -14.59 -3.10
CA GLU A 38 9.61 -14.95 -2.64
C GLU A 38 10.04 -14.10 -1.43
N GLU A 39 9.65 -12.82 -1.46
CA GLU A 39 9.92 -11.82 -0.43
C GLU A 39 9.00 -11.96 0.77
N THR A 40 9.51 -11.57 1.94
CA THR A 40 8.74 -11.37 3.16
C THR A 40 7.85 -10.13 3.08
N ASN A 41 6.87 -10.04 3.97
CA ASN A 41 6.03 -8.85 4.11
C ASN A 41 6.86 -7.61 4.45
N MET A 42 7.89 -7.74 5.28
CA MET A 42 8.81 -6.65 5.61
C MET A 42 9.56 -6.15 4.36
N GLU A 43 10.23 -7.05 3.63
CA GLU A 43 11.01 -6.69 2.43
C GLU A 43 10.16 -5.99 1.38
N LYS A 44 8.92 -6.45 1.19
CA LYS A 44 7.98 -5.81 0.26
C LYS A 44 7.55 -4.42 0.72
N LEU A 45 7.33 -4.22 2.03
CA LEU A 45 6.99 -2.91 2.59
C LEU A 45 8.16 -1.93 2.47
N ASP A 46 9.39 -2.39 2.70
CA ASP A 46 10.60 -1.57 2.54
C ASP A 46 10.77 -1.13 1.08
N TRP A 47 10.58 -2.05 0.13
CA TRP A 47 10.58 -1.71 -1.30
C TRP A 47 9.49 -0.69 -1.65
N PHE A 48 8.26 -0.91 -1.17
CA PHE A 48 7.14 -0.01 -1.43
C PHE A 48 7.36 1.38 -0.85
N ALA A 49 7.97 1.48 0.34
CA ALA A 49 8.34 2.76 0.95
C ALA A 49 9.35 3.52 0.07
N GLY A 50 10.33 2.82 -0.51
CA GLY A 50 11.28 3.38 -1.47
C GLY A 50 10.60 3.96 -2.71
N GLU A 51 9.73 3.17 -3.36
CA GLU A 51 8.96 3.63 -4.53
C GLU A 51 8.08 4.84 -4.20
N LEU A 52 7.44 4.85 -3.03
CA LEU A 52 6.59 5.96 -2.59
C LEU A 52 7.39 7.27 -2.44
N VAL A 53 8.59 7.21 -1.89
CA VAL A 53 9.48 8.37 -1.76
C VAL A 53 9.91 8.88 -3.13
N LEU A 54 10.32 7.98 -4.03
CA LEU A 54 10.71 8.35 -5.40
C LEU A 54 9.56 9.00 -6.17
N GLU A 55 8.36 8.45 -6.05
CA GLU A 55 7.17 8.97 -6.68
C GLU A 55 6.81 10.37 -6.15
N HIS A 56 6.86 10.55 -4.82
CA HIS A 56 6.62 11.85 -4.20
C HIS A 56 7.60 12.91 -4.72
N GLN A 57 8.90 12.57 -4.80
CA GLN A 57 9.92 13.45 -5.35
C GLN A 57 9.63 13.80 -6.82
N GLN A 58 9.24 12.82 -7.64
CA GLN A 58 8.89 13.05 -9.04
C GLN A 58 7.66 13.95 -9.20
N ARG A 59 6.64 13.81 -8.35
CA ARG A 59 5.49 14.74 -8.36
C ARG A 59 5.87 16.14 -7.90
N CYS A 60 6.70 16.26 -6.85
CA CYS A 60 7.12 17.55 -6.32
C CYS A 60 8.06 18.30 -7.29
N CYS A 61 8.88 17.59 -8.06
CA CYS A 61 9.75 18.15 -9.09
C CYS A 61 9.09 18.19 -10.49
N ARG A 62 7.78 17.91 -10.59
CA ARG A 62 7.09 17.86 -11.88
C ARG A 62 6.91 19.28 -12.42
N ILE A 63 7.63 19.58 -13.50
CA ILE A 63 7.53 20.85 -14.25
C ILE A 63 6.22 20.91 -15.08
N ALA A 64 5.52 19.78 -15.27
CA ALA A 64 4.37 19.71 -16.17
C ALA A 64 3.04 20.08 -15.46
N PRO A 65 2.23 20.98 -16.05
CA PRO A 65 1.00 21.47 -15.46
C PRO A 65 -0.11 20.42 -15.49
N THR A 66 -1.05 20.52 -14.55
CA THR A 66 -2.29 19.75 -14.53
C THR A 66 -3.01 19.88 -15.86
N VAL A 67 -3.16 18.77 -16.59
CA VAL A 67 -3.92 18.74 -17.85
C VAL A 67 -5.39 18.56 -17.50
N ALA A 68 -6.19 19.60 -17.68
CA ALA A 68 -7.64 19.51 -17.55
C ALA A 68 -8.24 18.88 -18.80
N PHE A 69 -9.13 17.89 -18.62
CA PHE A 69 -9.93 17.37 -19.72
C PHE A 69 -10.93 18.44 -20.16
N LYS A 70 -10.91 18.78 -21.45
CA LYS A 70 -11.86 19.71 -22.05
C LYS A 70 -13.26 19.08 -22.04
N GLN A 71 -14.18 19.62 -21.25
CA GLN A 71 -15.59 19.22 -21.36
C GLN A 71 -16.15 19.65 -22.72
N ALA A 72 -16.77 18.71 -23.44
CA ALA A 72 -17.52 19.04 -24.65
C ALA A 72 -18.78 19.81 -24.26
N THR A 73 -19.04 20.94 -24.90
CA THR A 73 -20.25 21.72 -24.69
C THR A 73 -21.45 20.94 -25.22
N SER A 74 -22.37 20.54 -24.33
CA SER A 74 -23.66 19.99 -24.74
C SER A 74 -24.47 21.10 -25.40
N LYS A 75 -24.78 20.97 -26.70
CA LYS A 75 -25.76 21.84 -27.34
C LYS A 75 -27.15 21.45 -26.82
N SER A 76 -27.79 22.37 -26.11
CA SER A 76 -29.23 22.32 -25.86
C SER A 76 -29.96 22.53 -27.19
N ASN A 77 -30.90 21.63 -27.50
CA ASN A 77 -31.91 21.86 -28.54
C ASN A 77 -32.86 22.98 -28.14
#